data_AF-A0AAV2RBE1-F1
#
_entry.id   AF-A0AAV2RBE1-F1
#
_cell.length_a   1.000
_cell.length_b   1.000
_cell.length_c   1.000
_cell.angle_alpha   90.00
_cell.angle_beta   90.00
_cell.angle_gamma   90.00
#
_symmetry.space_group_name_H-M   'P 1'
#
loop_
_entity.id
_entity.type
_entity.pdbx_description
1 polymer ?
#
loop_
_entity_poly.entity_id
_entity_poly.type
_entity_poly.pdbx_seq_one_letter_code
_entity_poly.pdbx_strand_id
1 'polypeptide(L)'
;KLLMSNIHYFPSECGTNPTDDDREDVLFLGSTMMKLISNLACNAYSIGKLEKTTDLASSGTGYSIGSGVFPAHSLQNHSCNPATAHCTVGNYMVTYASRFIPAGSEVTVSYGFHYALDEISERKSELKEQFYFDCICDACVGEWPTFGNLSVNPSFCIDNKESHLDENREENEDIKK
;
A
#
# COMPACT_ATOMS: atom_id res chain seq x y z
N LYS A 1 -33.36 -14.38 4.64
CA LYS A 1 -34.50 -13.98 5.51
C LYS A 1 -34.09 -13.96 6.98
N LEU A 2 -33.24 -14.91 7.39
CA LEU A 2 -32.67 -15.03 8.73
C LEU A 2 -32.06 -13.74 9.31
N LEU A 3 -31.30 -12.96 8.51
CA LEU A 3 -30.71 -11.69 8.96
C LEU A 3 -31.73 -10.58 9.21
N MET A 4 -32.85 -10.60 8.48
CA MET A 4 -33.90 -9.60 8.61
C MET A 4 -34.89 -9.99 9.72
N SER A 5 -35.03 -11.28 10.02
CA SER A 5 -35.87 -11.81 11.09
C SER A 5 -35.18 -11.85 12.46
N ASN A 6 -33.85 -11.89 12.49
CA ASN A 6 -33.07 -11.86 13.73
C ASN A 6 -32.26 -10.56 13.82
N ILE A 7 -32.88 -9.56 14.45
CA ILE A 7 -32.23 -8.27 14.78
C ILE A 7 -31.06 -8.44 15.77
N HIS A 8 -30.99 -9.60 16.43
CA HIS A 8 -29.92 -10.00 17.34
C HIS A 8 -29.06 -11.07 16.65
N TYR A 9 -27.88 -10.65 16.18
CA TYR A 9 -26.95 -11.46 15.37
C TYR A 9 -26.32 -12.66 16.12
N PHE A 10 -26.47 -12.73 17.45
CA PHE A 10 -25.92 -13.79 18.30
C PHE A 10 -26.98 -14.28 19.30
N PRO A 11 -27.59 -15.45 19.08
CA PRO A 11 -28.77 -15.91 19.82
C PRO A 11 -28.46 -16.46 21.22
N SER A 12 -27.24 -16.27 21.75
CA SER A 12 -26.87 -16.87 23.04
C SER A 12 -27.73 -16.35 24.21
N GLU A 13 -28.36 -15.18 24.06
CA GLU A 13 -29.24 -14.61 25.10
C GLU A 13 -30.58 -14.06 24.59
N CYS A 14 -30.75 -13.82 23.28
CA CYS A 14 -32.02 -13.42 22.69
C CYS A 14 -32.08 -13.80 21.19
N GLY A 15 -32.91 -14.79 20.84
CA GLY A 15 -33.14 -15.22 19.45
C GLY A 15 -33.67 -16.65 19.37
N THR A 16 -34.40 -16.98 18.31
CA THR A 16 -34.77 -18.37 18.01
C THR A 16 -33.62 -19.05 17.30
N ASN A 17 -33.23 -20.25 17.76
CA ASN A 17 -32.22 -21.05 17.06
C ASN A 17 -32.67 -21.33 15.62
N PRO A 18 -31.75 -21.31 14.64
CA PRO A 18 -32.05 -21.72 13.27
C PRO A 18 -32.62 -23.15 13.25
N THR A 19 -33.60 -23.38 12.39
CA THR A 19 -34.23 -24.68 12.14
C THR A 19 -33.73 -25.28 10.84
N ASP A 20 -34.11 -26.51 10.51
CA ASP A 20 -33.77 -27.13 9.22
C ASP A 20 -34.31 -26.35 8.02
N ASP A 21 -35.44 -25.64 8.19
CA ASP A 21 -36.01 -24.76 7.16
C ASP A 21 -35.10 -23.54 6.87
N ASP A 22 -34.20 -23.18 7.80
CA ASP A 22 -33.25 -22.08 7.68
C ASP A 22 -31.90 -22.51 7.07
N ARG A 23 -31.71 -23.80 6.76
CA ARG A 23 -30.41 -24.37 6.36
C ARG A 23 -29.74 -23.60 5.22
N GLU A 24 -30.48 -23.25 4.17
CA GLU A 24 -29.94 -22.51 3.03
C GLU A 24 -29.52 -21.08 3.40
N ASP A 25 -30.28 -20.41 4.27
CA ASP A 25 -29.94 -19.08 4.79
C ASP A 25 -28.68 -19.13 5.67
N VAL A 26 -28.54 -20.18 6.51
CA VAL A 26 -27.35 -20.39 7.35
C VAL A 26 -26.12 -20.67 6.49
N LEU A 27 -26.23 -21.53 5.48
CA LEU A 27 -25.13 -21.82 4.55
C LEU A 27 -24.73 -20.56 3.76
N PHE A 28 -25.71 -19.79 3.29
CA PHE A 28 -25.46 -18.52 2.60
C PHE A 28 -24.73 -17.53 3.51
N LEU A 29 -25.20 -17.33 4.74
CA LEU A 29 -24.56 -16.42 5.69
C LEU A 29 -23.14 -16.88 6.04
N GLY A 30 -22.98 -18.15 6.42
CA GLY A 30 -21.69 -18.71 6.81
C GLY A 30 -20.66 -18.65 5.68
N SER A 31 -21.05 -19.03 4.46
CA SER A 31 -20.17 -18.94 3.28
C SER A 31 -19.84 -17.49 2.92
N THR A 32 -20.79 -16.56 3.06
CA THR A 32 -20.54 -15.13 2.83
C THR A 32 -19.55 -14.57 3.86
N MET A 33 -19.75 -14.86 5.15
CA MET A 33 -18.85 -14.43 6.23
C MET A 33 -17.44 -14.99 6.01
N MET A 34 -17.32 -16.29 5.71
CA MET A 34 -16.04 -16.92 5.42
C MET A 34 -15.34 -16.23 4.24
N LYS A 35 -16.07 -15.99 3.14
CA LYS A 35 -15.53 -15.31 1.96
C LYS A 35 -15.03 -13.89 2.30
N LEU A 36 -15.79 -13.14 3.11
CA LEU A 36 -15.40 -11.79 3.52
C LEU A 36 -14.14 -11.82 4.41
N ILE A 37 -14.08 -12.71 5.40
CA ILE A 37 -12.92 -12.85 6.28
C ILE A 37 -11.67 -13.22 5.47
N SER A 38 -11.78 -14.19 4.57
CA SER A 38 -10.65 -14.58 3.69
C SER A 38 -10.22 -13.44 2.77
N ASN A 39 -11.15 -12.63 2.26
CA ASN A 39 -10.80 -11.46 1.45
C ASN A 39 -10.07 -10.39 2.29
N LEU A 40 -10.54 -10.12 3.51
CA LEU A 40 -9.94 -9.10 4.39
C LEU A 40 -8.47 -9.39 4.70
N ALA A 41 -8.10 -10.65 4.89
CA ALA A 41 -6.72 -11.05 5.21
C ALA A 41 -5.69 -10.57 4.17
N CYS A 42 -6.08 -10.48 2.90
CA CYS A 42 -5.20 -10.08 1.80
C CYS A 42 -5.45 -8.67 1.27
N ASN A 43 -6.56 -8.03 1.63
CA ASN A 43 -7.02 -6.78 1.00
C ASN A 43 -7.24 -5.62 1.98
N ALA A 44 -7.05 -5.85 3.29
CA ALA A 44 -7.09 -4.79 4.28
C ALA A 44 -5.77 -4.02 4.30
N TYR A 45 -5.85 -2.69 4.30
CA TYR A 45 -4.70 -1.79 4.37
C TYR A 45 -4.71 -1.01 5.68
N SER A 46 -3.51 -0.79 6.23
CA SER A 46 -3.31 0.07 7.38
C SER A 46 -3.67 1.52 7.03
N ILE A 47 -4.47 2.17 7.88
CA ILE A 47 -4.76 3.59 7.79
C ILE A 47 -3.80 4.32 8.70
N GLY A 48 -2.93 5.15 8.11
CA GLY A 48 -1.94 5.93 8.83
C GLY A 48 -2.44 7.32 9.18
N LYS A 49 -2.01 7.83 10.34
CA LYS A 49 -2.06 9.24 10.70
C LYS A 49 -0.63 9.76 10.80
N LEU A 50 -0.36 10.87 10.11
CA LEU A 50 0.86 11.62 10.27
C LEU A 50 0.62 12.73 11.28
N GLU A 51 1.34 12.71 12.40
CA GLU A 51 1.32 13.83 13.34
C GLU A 51 2.46 14.78 13.04
N LYS A 52 2.10 16.05 12.86
CA LYS A 52 3.08 17.12 12.67
C LYS A 52 3.68 17.44 14.03
N THR A 53 4.95 17.13 14.18
CA THR A 53 5.76 17.65 15.28
C THR A 53 6.02 19.14 15.05
N THR A 54 5.97 19.94 16.11
CA THR A 54 6.17 21.41 16.04
C THR A 54 7.62 21.79 15.75
N ASP A 55 8.56 20.85 15.89
CA ASP A 55 9.97 21.05 15.59
C ASP A 55 10.29 20.68 14.15
N LEU A 56 10.76 21.66 13.38
CA LEU A 56 11.23 21.51 12.00
C LEU A 56 12.35 20.45 11.85
N ALA A 57 13.08 20.17 12.93
CA ALA A 57 14.17 19.19 12.99
C ALA A 57 13.69 17.75 13.25
N SER A 58 12.42 17.56 13.63
CA SER A 58 11.86 16.25 13.93
C SER A 58 11.02 15.75 12.76
N SER A 59 11.44 14.66 12.12
CA SER A 59 10.62 13.95 11.16
C SER A 59 9.31 13.55 11.84
N GLY A 60 8.17 13.98 11.29
CA GLY A 60 6.86 13.62 11.84
C GLY A 60 6.71 12.12 11.98
N THR A 61 6.12 11.67 13.09
CA THR A 61 5.88 10.24 13.32
C THR A 61 4.55 9.84 12.67
N GLY A 62 4.63 8.88 11.74
CA GLY A 62 3.47 8.19 11.21
C GLY A 62 3.14 6.98 12.07
N TYR A 63 1.87 6.79 12.43
CA TYR A 63 1.42 5.57 13.10
C TYR A 63 0.08 5.08 12.52
N SER A 64 -0.15 3.77 12.60
CA SER A 64 -1.42 3.17 12.20
C SER A 64 -2.51 3.50 13.22
N ILE A 65 -3.67 3.92 12.73
CA ILE A 65 -4.86 4.21 13.54
C ILE A 65 -6.00 3.23 13.27
N GLY A 66 -5.81 2.26 12.37
CA GLY A 66 -6.82 1.27 12.01
C GLY A 66 -6.53 0.59 10.68
N SER A 67 -7.55 -0.09 10.15
CA SER A 67 -7.48 -0.76 8.86
C SER A 67 -8.72 -0.46 8.04
N GLY A 68 -8.55 -0.39 6.72
CA GLY A 68 -9.63 -0.11 5.77
C GLY A 68 -9.56 -1.03 4.56
N VAL A 69 -10.70 -1.20 3.91
CA VAL A 69 -10.79 -1.91 2.64
C VAL A 69 -10.96 -0.88 1.54
N PHE A 70 -10.08 -0.94 0.55
CA PHE A 70 -10.05 0.01 -0.56
C PHE A 70 -10.12 -0.77 -1.89
N PRO A 71 -11.33 -1.15 -2.36
CA PRO A 71 -11.46 -2.12 -3.45
C PRO A 71 -10.70 -1.75 -4.73
N ALA A 72 -10.63 -0.47 -5.08
CA ALA A 72 -9.86 -0.01 -6.24
C ALA A 72 -8.34 -0.16 -6.04
N HIS A 73 -7.85 0.06 -4.82
CA HIS A 73 -6.44 -0.11 -4.47
C HIS A 73 -6.05 -1.60 -4.42
N SER A 74 -6.96 -2.46 -3.92
CA SER A 74 -6.80 -3.91 -3.85
C SER A 74 -6.63 -4.61 -5.22
N LEU A 75 -6.89 -3.91 -6.33
CA LEU A 75 -6.65 -4.45 -7.68
C LEU A 75 -5.17 -4.39 -8.09
N GLN A 76 -4.35 -3.61 -7.39
CA GLN A 76 -2.95 -3.40 -7.75
C GLN A 76 -2.07 -4.53 -7.20
N ASN A 77 -1.39 -5.24 -8.09
CA ASN A 77 -0.48 -6.30 -7.68
C ASN A 77 0.81 -5.77 -7.03
N HIS A 78 1.49 -6.68 -6.33
CA HIS A 78 2.73 -6.40 -5.65
C HIS A 78 3.94 -6.29 -6.59
N SER A 79 4.85 -5.36 -6.29
CA SER A 79 6.26 -5.41 -6.69
C SER A 79 7.13 -4.89 -5.55
N CYS A 80 8.28 -5.53 -5.29
CA CYS A 80 9.25 -5.04 -4.31
C CYS A 80 9.93 -3.73 -4.77
N ASN A 81 9.85 -3.42 -6.08
CA ASN A 81 10.21 -2.13 -6.68
C ASN A 81 8.97 -1.53 -7.37
N PRO A 82 8.02 -0.99 -6.59
CA PRO A 82 6.70 -0.63 -7.10
C PRO A 82 6.74 0.58 -8.04
N ALA A 83 5.76 0.66 -8.94
CA ALA A 83 5.55 1.83 -9.80
C ALA A 83 4.84 2.99 -9.07
N THR A 84 4.19 2.66 -7.95
CA THR A 84 3.41 3.60 -7.16
C THR A 84 3.78 3.57 -5.69
N ALA A 85 3.47 4.66 -5.00
CA ALA A 85 3.39 4.74 -3.56
C ALA A 85 1.97 5.19 -3.17
N HIS A 86 1.63 5.05 -1.90
CA HIS A 86 0.31 5.46 -1.40
C HIS A 86 0.41 6.14 -0.04
N CYS A 87 -0.62 6.92 0.29
CA CYS A 87 -0.84 7.47 1.62
C CYS A 87 -2.33 7.55 1.93
N THR A 88 -2.67 7.69 3.21
CA THR A 88 -4.05 7.89 3.65
C THR A 88 -4.31 9.34 4.00
N VAL A 89 -5.40 9.90 3.46
CA VAL A 89 -5.89 11.25 3.77
C VAL A 89 -7.31 11.12 4.32
N GLY A 90 -7.44 11.16 5.65
CA GLY A 90 -8.69 10.83 6.32
C GLY A 90 -9.10 9.39 6.02
N ASN A 91 -10.26 9.21 5.38
CA ASN A 91 -10.78 7.92 4.95
C ASN A 91 -10.50 7.58 3.47
N TYR A 92 -9.65 8.36 2.79
CA TYR A 92 -9.26 8.12 1.39
C TYR A 92 -7.89 7.48 1.30
N MET A 93 -7.78 6.46 0.43
CA MET A 93 -6.50 5.95 -0.06
C MET A 93 -6.08 6.74 -1.28
N VAL A 94 -4.92 7.39 -1.21
CA VAL A 94 -4.35 8.15 -2.32
C VAL A 94 -3.14 7.39 -2.86
N THR A 95 -3.21 6.98 -4.11
CA THR A 95 -2.11 6.31 -4.82
C THR A 95 -1.53 7.27 -5.85
N TYR A 96 -0.20 7.36 -5.89
CA TYR A 96 0.53 8.24 -6.80
C TYR A 96 1.73 7.51 -7.39
N ALA A 97 2.14 7.91 -8.59
CA ALA A 97 3.30 7.33 -9.26
C ALA A 97 4.60 7.70 -8.52
N SER A 98 5.44 6.72 -8.21
CA SER A 98 6.78 6.92 -7.65
C SER A 98 7.87 6.91 -8.73
N ARG A 99 7.54 6.45 -9.94
CA ARG A 99 8.38 6.45 -11.13
C ARG A 99 7.52 6.55 -12.39
N PHE A 100 8.16 6.72 -13.54
CA PHE A 100 7.48 6.70 -14.83
C PHE A 100 6.75 5.37 -15.07
N ILE A 101 5.50 5.45 -15.53
CA ILE A 101 4.65 4.30 -15.85
C ILE A 101 4.31 4.36 -17.35
N PRO A 102 4.93 3.51 -18.18
CA PRO A 102 4.59 3.43 -19.59
C PRO A 102 3.11 3.09 -19.84
N ALA A 103 2.53 3.61 -20.92
CA ALA A 103 1.19 3.22 -21.32
C ALA A 103 1.13 1.71 -21.59
N GLY A 104 0.14 1.03 -21.03
CA GLY A 104 -0.03 -0.42 -21.16
C GLY A 104 0.79 -1.27 -20.17
N SER A 105 1.65 -0.66 -19.35
CA SER A 105 2.32 -1.40 -18.26
C SER A 105 1.43 -1.52 -17.03
N GLU A 106 1.67 -2.55 -16.23
CA GLU A 106 0.98 -2.78 -14.97
C GLU A 106 1.32 -1.71 -13.91
N VAL A 107 0.30 -1.32 -13.13
CA VAL A 107 0.46 -0.41 -12.00
C VAL A 107 0.64 -1.24 -10.72
N THR A 108 1.86 -1.26 -10.19
CA THR A 108 2.22 -2.06 -9.02
C THR A 108 2.40 -1.21 -7.76
N VAL A 109 2.13 -1.83 -6.60
CA VAL A 109 2.31 -1.26 -5.27
C VAL A 109 3.19 -2.17 -4.41
N SER A 110 3.75 -1.66 -3.30
CA SER A 110 4.36 -2.52 -2.29
C SER A 110 3.31 -3.01 -1.29
N TYR A 111 3.41 -4.28 -0.88
CA TYR A 111 2.54 -4.89 0.14
C TYR A 111 3.17 -4.80 1.54
N GLY A 112 4.16 -3.92 1.72
CA GLY A 112 4.90 -3.74 2.97
C GLY A 112 6.38 -4.08 2.87
N PHE A 113 6.77 -4.80 1.81
CA PHE A 113 8.15 -5.27 1.60
C PHE A 113 8.79 -4.57 0.39
N HIS A 114 9.80 -3.75 0.63
CA HIS A 114 10.51 -2.98 -0.38
C HIS A 114 11.96 -3.45 -0.53
N TYR A 115 12.44 -3.60 -1.77
CA TYR A 115 13.75 -4.22 -2.01
C TYR A 115 14.93 -3.49 -1.33
N ALA A 116 14.82 -2.17 -1.21
CA ALA A 116 15.86 -1.34 -0.63
C ALA A 116 15.92 -1.43 0.91
N LEU A 117 14.89 -1.96 1.57
CA LEU A 117 14.75 -1.98 3.03
C LEU A 117 14.81 -3.40 3.59
N ASP A 118 14.20 -4.36 2.90
CA ASP A 118 13.98 -5.72 3.39
C ASP A 118 14.80 -6.72 2.58
N GLU A 119 15.35 -7.76 3.21
CA GLU A 119 16.21 -8.75 2.55
C GLU A 119 15.41 -9.70 1.65
N ILE A 120 16.01 -10.21 0.56
CA ILE A 120 15.31 -11.02 -0.45
C ILE A 120 14.59 -12.23 0.16
N SER A 121 15.23 -12.89 1.12
CA SER A 121 14.66 -14.07 1.79
C SER A 121 13.39 -13.73 2.56
N GLU A 122 13.40 -12.61 3.29
CA GLU A 122 12.27 -12.12 4.08
C GLU A 122 11.12 -11.70 3.16
N ARG A 123 11.40 -10.91 2.13
CA ARG A 123 10.36 -10.50 1.16
C ARG A 123 9.65 -11.70 0.56
N LYS A 124 10.40 -12.74 0.15
CA LYS A 124 9.82 -13.95 -0.47
C LYS A 124 9.04 -14.80 0.53
N SER A 125 9.54 -14.98 1.76
CA SER A 125 8.83 -15.79 2.76
C SER A 125 7.53 -15.14 3.20
N GLU A 126 7.57 -13.86 3.56
CA GLU A 126 6.42 -13.13 4.11
C GLU A 126 5.31 -12.96 3.06
N LEU A 127 5.67 -12.61 1.81
CA LEU A 127 4.69 -12.51 0.73
C LEU A 127 4.01 -13.86 0.44
N LYS A 128 4.75 -14.96 0.51
CA LYS A 128 4.21 -16.30 0.29
C LYS A 128 3.28 -16.73 1.43
N GLU A 129 3.63 -16.41 2.66
CA GLU A 129 2.82 -16.73 3.84
C GLU A 129 1.52 -15.93 3.88
N GLN A 130 1.60 -14.61 3.65
CA GLN A 130 0.44 -13.72 3.78
C GLN A 130 -0.45 -13.68 2.53
N PHE A 131 0.15 -13.70 1.33
CA PHE A 131 -0.56 -13.46 0.07
C PHE A 131 -0.54 -14.67 -0.88
N TYR A 132 0.08 -15.78 -0.47
CA TYR A 132 0.03 -17.07 -1.16
C TYR A 132 0.57 -17.05 -2.60
N PHE A 133 1.56 -16.21 -2.90
CA PHE A 133 2.25 -16.18 -4.20
C PHE A 133 3.77 -16.09 -4.05
N ASP A 134 4.49 -16.53 -5.07
CA ASP A 134 5.94 -16.36 -5.18
C ASP A 134 6.25 -15.07 -5.97
N CYS A 135 6.93 -14.10 -5.35
CA CYS A 135 7.24 -12.81 -5.98
C CYS A 135 8.34 -12.94 -7.04
N ILE A 136 8.00 -12.59 -8.28
CA ILE A 136 8.87 -12.64 -9.46
C ILE A 136 9.19 -11.26 -10.05
N CYS A 137 9.06 -10.18 -9.26
CA CYS A 137 9.43 -8.85 -9.73
C CYS A 137 10.94 -8.73 -10.04
N ASP A 138 11.32 -7.73 -10.83
CA ASP A 138 12.72 -7.50 -11.25
C ASP A 138 13.71 -7.52 -10.08
N ALA A 139 13.33 -6.93 -8.93
CA ALA A 139 14.19 -6.89 -7.75
C ALA A 139 14.37 -8.26 -7.08
N CYS A 140 13.37 -9.14 -7.16
CA CYS A 140 13.44 -10.50 -6.61
C CYS A 140 14.10 -11.50 -7.56
N VAL A 141 14.02 -11.26 -8.87
CA VAL A 141 14.69 -12.07 -9.91
C VAL A 141 16.15 -11.67 -10.03
N GLY A 142 16.44 -10.36 -10.04
CA GLY A 142 17.78 -9.81 -10.14
C GLY A 142 18.55 -9.73 -8.82
N GLU A 143 17.99 -10.26 -7.73
CA GLU A 143 18.61 -10.28 -6.40
C GLU A 143 19.15 -8.91 -5.96
N TRP A 144 18.33 -7.86 -6.10
CA TRP A 144 18.78 -6.50 -5.80
C TRP A 144 19.11 -6.34 -4.31
N PRO A 145 20.24 -5.67 -3.98
CA PRO A 145 20.66 -5.48 -2.60
C PRO A 145 19.79 -4.44 -1.89
N THR A 146 19.74 -4.56 -0.56
CA THR A 146 19.23 -3.51 0.32
C THR A 146 20.16 -2.30 0.32
N PHE A 147 19.68 -1.13 0.77
CA PHE A 147 20.47 0.10 0.81
C PHE A 147 21.75 -0.07 1.63
N GLY A 148 21.68 -0.78 2.76
CA GLY A 148 22.84 -1.06 3.62
C GLY A 148 23.89 -1.96 2.98
N ASN A 149 23.51 -2.73 1.95
CA ASN A 149 24.37 -3.68 1.25
C ASN A 149 24.79 -3.19 -0.15
N LEU A 150 24.50 -1.93 -0.49
CA LEU A 150 25.03 -1.32 -1.71
C LEU A 150 26.55 -1.25 -1.63
N SER A 151 27.24 -1.87 -2.58
CA SER A 151 28.66 -1.63 -2.78
C SER A 151 28.82 -0.19 -3.24
N VAL A 152 29.29 0.69 -2.34
CA VAL A 152 29.58 2.07 -2.70
C VAL A 152 30.69 2.04 -3.73
N ASN A 153 30.36 2.26 -5.00
CA ASN A 153 31.34 2.53 -6.02
C ASN A 153 31.55 4.05 -6.03
N PRO A 154 32.66 4.58 -5.47
CA PRO A 154 32.84 6.02 -5.29
C PRO A 154 32.85 6.83 -6.60
N SER A 155 32.84 6.17 -7.76
CA SER A 155 32.79 6.81 -9.08
C SER A 155 31.41 7.38 -9.49
N PHE A 156 30.33 7.13 -8.73
CA PHE A 156 28.99 7.65 -9.06
C PHE A 156 28.59 8.90 -8.26
N CYS A 157 29.48 9.44 -7.43
CA CYS A 157 29.32 10.81 -6.96
C CYS A 157 29.41 11.71 -8.19
N ILE A 158 28.27 12.24 -8.63
CA ILE A 158 28.24 13.33 -9.60
C ILE A 158 29.10 14.42 -8.98
N ASP A 159 30.25 14.71 -9.58
CA ASP A 159 31.02 15.90 -9.27
C ASP A 159 30.05 17.07 -9.29
N ASN A 160 29.82 17.67 -8.13
CA ASN A 160 29.21 18.99 -8.02
C ASN A 160 30.18 19.97 -8.68
N LYS A 161 30.22 19.98 -10.01
CA LYS A 161 30.67 21.17 -10.74
C LYS A 161 29.56 22.17 -10.56
N GLU A 162 29.81 23.09 -9.64
CA GLU A 162 29.05 24.29 -9.39
C GLU A 162 28.42 24.79 -10.70
N SER A 163 27.09 24.68 -10.80
CA SER A 163 26.36 25.45 -11.78
C SER A 163 26.52 26.91 -11.38
N HIS A 164 27.43 27.62 -12.04
CA HIS A 164 27.42 29.07 -12.11
C HIS A 164 25.98 29.49 -12.47
N LEU A 165 25.24 29.99 -11.47
CA LEU A 165 24.09 30.81 -11.71
C LEU A 165 24.63 32.12 -12.29
N ASP A 166 24.59 32.24 -13.61
CA ASP A 166 24.81 33.52 -14.28
C ASP A 166 23.68 34.47 -13.85
N GLU A 167 23.97 35.31 -12.87
CA GLU A 167 23.29 36.57 -12.64
C GLU A 167 23.55 37.49 -13.85
N ASN A 168 22.74 37.37 -14.91
CA ASN A 168 22.61 38.45 -15.89
C ASN A 168 21.17 38.94 -15.94
N ARG A 169 21.01 39.97 -15.12
CA ARG A 169 19.96 40.97 -15.09
C ARG A 169 20.04 41.79 -16.39
N GLU A 170 19.07 41.64 -17.28
CA GLU A 170 18.77 42.68 -18.27
C GLU A 170 17.28 42.99 -18.23
N GLU A 171 17.01 44.21 -17.75
CA GLU A 171 15.77 44.95 -17.89
C GLU A 171 15.40 45.03 -19.38
N ASN A 172 14.14 44.79 -19.71
CA ASN A 172 13.53 45.46 -20.85
C ASN A 172 12.06 45.76 -20.53
N GLU A 173 11.84 47.05 -20.38
CA GLU A 173 10.58 47.76 -20.29
C GLU A 173 9.70 47.50 -21.53
N ASP A 174 8.40 47.72 -21.33
CA ASP A 174 7.43 48.20 -22.32
C ASP A 174 7.28 47.44 -23.65
N ILE A 175 6.15 46.72 -23.80
CA ILE A 175 5.21 46.98 -24.91
C ILE A 175 3.76 46.76 -24.44
N LYS A 176 3.03 47.89 -24.34
CA LYS A 176 1.56 47.95 -24.40
C LYS A 176 1.06 47.46 -25.76
N LYS A 177 0.04 46.58 -25.74
CA LYS A 177 -1.20 46.72 -26.55
C LYS A 177 -2.25 45.75 -26.06
#